data_AF-A0AAJ1IKB8-F1
#
_entry.id   AF-A0AAJ1IKB8-F1
#
_cell.length_a   1.000
_cell.length_b   1.000
_cell.length_c   1.000
_cell.angle_alpha   90.00
_cell.angle_beta   90.00
_cell.angle_gamma   90.00
#
_symmetry.space_group_name_H-M   'P 1'
#
loop_
_entity.id
_entity.type
_entity.pdbx_description
1 polymer ?
#
loop_
_entity_poly.entity_id
_entity_poly.type
_entity_poly.pdbx_seq_one_letter_code
_entity_poly.pdbx_strand_id
1 'polypeptide(L)'
;MAKEFNGNDNLTFLRINRDGLLYRGVNQHEKSLSEQELKDKGFKPVKLKDDRVVYHKTFSSTEDGYLSYLAIKEKEFKDGKVKYLELIIQGQDASDMISFPLFKPNGTLSDYIKNLATLLPNLDFSKRINIVPSRKKNDRGYVEQNVFINYPDEQGDANFVKFAHLYGENGDIPPAEKVEGLDDKPKYDFTKQDTFLYKILKEQIERFKEFKGTNSTPEDTNTNSNSENQNGADEALNDDDHDDLPF
;
A
#
# COMPACT_ATOMS: atom_id res chain seq x y z
N MET A 1 -18.24 6.61 -35.26
CA MET A 1 -17.12 7.28 -34.58
C MET A 1 -16.73 6.38 -33.42
N ALA A 2 -15.53 5.81 -33.45
CA ALA A 2 -15.03 4.94 -32.40
C ALA A 2 -14.69 5.78 -31.17
N LYS A 3 -15.10 5.32 -29.98
CA LYS A 3 -14.65 5.90 -28.71
C LYS A 3 -13.29 5.27 -28.38
N GLU A 4 -12.27 6.11 -28.23
CA GLU A 4 -11.02 5.71 -27.57
C GLU A 4 -11.35 5.16 -26.17
N PHE A 5 -10.79 3.99 -25.88
CA PHE A 5 -10.75 3.44 -24.53
C PHE A 5 -9.52 4.06 -23.84
N ASN A 6 -9.70 5.24 -23.24
CA ASN A 6 -8.70 5.79 -22.33
C ASN A 6 -8.82 5.05 -21.00
N GLY A 7 -7.86 4.18 -20.72
CA GLY A 7 -7.68 3.67 -19.37
C GLY A 7 -7.39 4.82 -18.40
N ASN A 8 -8.09 4.82 -17.26
CA ASN A 8 -7.67 5.46 -16.00
C ASN A 8 -7.80 6.98 -15.83
N ASP A 9 -8.93 7.60 -16.17
CA ASP A 9 -9.13 9.05 -15.95
C ASP A 9 -9.30 9.49 -14.47
N ASN A 10 -9.29 8.60 -13.45
CA ASN A 10 -9.37 8.99 -12.02
C ASN A 10 -8.57 8.05 -11.08
N LEU A 11 -7.29 7.77 -11.38
CA LEU A 11 -6.41 7.06 -10.43
C LEU A 11 -5.74 8.04 -9.45
N THR A 12 -6.00 7.88 -8.17
CA THR A 12 -5.33 8.63 -7.10
C THR A 12 -4.20 7.82 -6.50
N PHE A 13 -2.97 8.35 -6.59
CA PHE A 13 -1.81 7.76 -5.94
C PHE A 13 -1.74 8.22 -4.48
N LEU A 14 -1.93 7.27 -3.56
CA LEU A 14 -1.93 7.47 -2.12
C LEU A 14 -0.68 6.87 -1.48
N ARG A 15 -0.11 7.62 -0.54
CA ARG A 15 0.96 7.21 0.35
C ARG A 15 0.49 7.36 1.80
N ILE A 16 1.24 6.81 2.75
CA ILE A 16 0.91 6.96 4.19
C ILE A 16 1.88 7.96 4.82
N ASN A 17 1.34 8.99 5.48
CA ASN A 17 2.13 10.01 6.13
C ASN A 17 2.56 9.59 7.55
N ARG A 18 3.30 10.48 8.22
CA ARG A 18 3.77 10.27 9.60
C ARG A 18 2.65 10.24 10.64
N ASP A 19 1.42 10.61 10.32
CA ASP A 19 0.30 10.49 11.25
C ASP A 19 -0.50 9.20 11.02
N GLY A 20 -0.07 8.38 10.05
CA GLY A 20 -0.78 7.16 9.66
C GLY A 20 -2.02 7.43 8.81
N LEU A 21 -2.11 8.60 8.19
CA LEU A 21 -3.18 8.96 7.25
C LEU A 21 -2.71 8.73 5.81
N LEU A 22 -3.67 8.43 4.93
CA LEU A 22 -3.42 8.44 3.49
C LEU A 22 -3.21 9.88 3.03
N TYR A 23 -2.35 10.08 2.05
CA TYR A 23 -2.19 11.39 1.41
C TYR A 23 -1.81 11.27 -0.06
N ARG A 24 -2.15 12.31 -0.82
CA ARG A 24 -1.59 12.55 -2.15
C ARG A 24 -0.87 13.90 -2.20
N GLY A 25 0.17 13.96 -3.02
CA GLY A 25 0.81 15.21 -3.41
C GLY A 25 0.02 15.95 -4.49
N VAL A 26 0.53 17.14 -4.82
CA VAL A 26 0.07 17.97 -5.93
C VAL A 26 0.37 17.28 -7.26
N ASN A 27 -0.64 17.12 -8.12
CA ASN A 27 -0.44 16.56 -9.46
C ASN A 27 0.09 17.61 -10.46
N GLN A 28 0.42 17.20 -11.69
CA GLN A 28 1.00 18.11 -12.69
C GLN A 28 0.12 19.32 -13.03
N HIS A 29 -1.21 19.16 -13.04
CA HIS A 29 -2.15 20.25 -13.29
C HIS A 29 -2.28 21.21 -12.10
N GLU A 30 -2.11 20.69 -10.89
CA GLU A 30 -2.20 21.47 -9.65
C GLU A 30 -0.89 22.21 -9.33
N LYS A 31 0.23 21.87 -9.99
CA LYS A 31 1.55 22.53 -9.77
C LYS A 31 1.56 24.03 -10.11
N SER A 32 0.67 24.48 -11.01
CA SER A 32 0.56 25.90 -11.39
C SER A 32 -0.38 26.71 -10.49
N LEU A 33 -1.09 26.06 -9.57
CA LEU A 33 -2.02 26.73 -8.67
C LEU A 33 -1.28 27.54 -7.60
N SER A 34 -1.87 28.65 -7.21
CA SER A 34 -1.42 29.43 -6.05
C SER A 34 -1.63 28.65 -4.75
N GLU A 35 -0.89 29.04 -3.71
CA GLU A 35 -1.05 28.48 -2.37
C GLU A 35 -2.49 28.59 -1.85
N GLN A 36 -3.18 29.69 -2.15
CA GLN A 36 -4.57 29.87 -1.74
C GLN A 36 -5.50 28.88 -2.44
N GLU A 37 -5.33 28.68 -3.75
CA GLU A 37 -6.11 27.70 -4.51
C GLU A 37 -5.87 26.26 -4.04
N LEU A 38 -4.64 25.92 -3.65
CA LEU A 38 -4.31 24.62 -3.07
C LEU A 38 -5.00 24.44 -1.72
N LYS A 39 -4.98 25.45 -0.85
CA LYS A 39 -5.68 25.44 0.44
C LYS A 39 -7.19 25.29 0.27
N ASP A 40 -7.78 26.02 -0.68
CA ASP A 40 -9.21 25.95 -0.98
C ASP A 40 -9.61 24.54 -1.50
N LYS A 41 -8.67 23.82 -2.14
CA LYS A 41 -8.83 22.41 -2.55
C LYS A 41 -8.55 21.40 -1.43
N GLY A 42 -8.20 21.87 -0.22
CA GLY A 42 -7.97 21.05 0.96
C GLY A 42 -6.53 20.54 1.13
N PHE A 43 -5.57 21.07 0.38
CA PHE A 43 -4.15 20.78 0.60
C PHE A 43 -3.61 21.55 1.80
N LYS A 44 -2.64 20.95 2.48
CA LYS A 44 -1.91 21.57 3.60
C LYS A 44 -0.41 21.58 3.30
N PRO A 45 0.30 22.67 3.64
CA PRO A 45 1.74 22.73 3.49
C PRO A 45 2.41 21.74 4.46
N VAL A 46 3.42 21.04 3.98
CA VAL A 46 4.27 20.10 4.71
C VAL A 46 5.72 20.51 4.47
N LYS A 47 6.44 20.70 5.56
CA LYS A 47 7.85 21.09 5.52
C LYS A 47 8.73 19.84 5.50
N LEU A 48 9.53 19.71 4.45
CA LEU A 48 10.52 18.65 4.28
C LEU A 48 11.76 18.88 5.16
N LYS A 49 12.64 17.87 5.22
CA LYS A 49 13.87 17.93 6.04
C LYS A 49 14.85 18.99 5.56
N ASP A 50 14.81 19.34 4.27
CA ASP A 50 15.64 20.34 3.61
C ASP A 50 14.98 21.73 3.53
N ASP A 51 14.00 22.00 4.40
CA ASP A 51 13.22 23.23 4.46
C ASP A 51 12.30 23.52 3.25
N ARG A 52 12.25 22.66 2.23
CA ARG A 52 11.26 22.77 1.14
C ARG A 52 9.85 22.59 1.68
N VAL A 53 8.89 23.29 1.05
CA VAL A 53 7.46 23.16 1.37
C VAL A 53 6.77 22.44 0.21
N VAL A 54 6.20 21.29 0.51
CA VAL A 54 5.30 20.53 -0.38
C VAL A 54 3.86 20.63 0.12
N TYR A 55 2.89 20.23 -0.68
CA TYR A 55 1.48 20.31 -0.32
C TYR A 55 0.81 18.94 -0.39
N HIS A 56 0.22 18.51 0.72
CA HIS A 56 -0.44 17.21 0.84
C HIS A 56 -1.94 17.38 1.12
N LYS A 57 -2.75 16.59 0.43
CA LYS A 57 -4.16 16.38 0.78
C LYS A 57 -4.29 15.03 1.45
N THR A 58 -4.85 15.00 2.66
CA THR A 58 -4.92 13.81 3.52
C THR A 58 -6.31 13.19 3.55
N PHE A 59 -6.37 11.87 3.69
CA PHE A 59 -7.58 11.06 3.73
C PHE A 59 -7.50 10.04 4.88
N SER A 60 -8.63 9.75 5.52
CA SER A 60 -8.71 8.76 6.60
C SER A 60 -8.81 7.33 6.07
N SER A 61 -9.36 7.15 4.87
CA SER A 61 -9.57 5.85 4.22
C SER A 61 -9.45 6.01 2.70
N THR A 62 -9.36 4.90 2.00
CA THR A 62 -9.68 4.85 0.56
C THR A 62 -11.19 5.03 0.35
N GLU A 63 -11.57 5.22 -0.90
CA GLU A 63 -12.92 4.95 -1.38
C GLU A 63 -13.34 3.50 -1.11
N ASP A 64 -14.66 3.28 -1.08
CA ASP A 64 -15.24 1.94 -1.04
C ASP A 64 -15.19 1.31 -2.43
N GLY A 65 -14.45 0.22 -2.59
CA GLY A 65 -14.24 -0.39 -3.91
C GLY A 65 -13.75 -1.82 -3.88
N TYR A 66 -13.58 -2.42 -5.05
CA TYR A 66 -13.03 -3.77 -5.17
C TYR A 66 -11.51 -3.73 -5.25
N LEU A 67 -10.84 -4.67 -4.58
CA LEU A 67 -9.41 -4.87 -4.80
C LEU A 67 -9.18 -5.32 -6.26
N SER A 68 -8.65 -4.43 -7.09
CA SER A 68 -8.45 -4.66 -8.53
C SER A 68 -7.00 -4.98 -8.88
N TYR A 69 -6.07 -4.63 -8.01
CA TYR A 69 -4.63 -4.89 -8.15
C TYR A 69 -4.01 -5.22 -6.80
N LEU A 70 -3.08 -6.18 -6.79
CA LEU A 70 -2.25 -6.53 -5.65
C LEU A 70 -0.94 -7.17 -6.17
N ALA A 71 0.19 -6.50 -6.01
CA ALA A 71 1.48 -7.03 -6.45
C ALA A 71 2.66 -6.41 -5.69
N ILE A 72 3.80 -7.11 -5.70
CA ILE A 72 5.08 -6.51 -5.31
C ILE A 72 5.72 -5.89 -6.54
N LYS A 73 6.09 -4.61 -6.46
CA LYS A 73 6.79 -3.86 -7.49
C LYS A 73 8.12 -3.35 -6.97
N GLU A 74 9.14 -3.44 -7.79
CA GLU A 74 10.44 -2.83 -7.54
C GLU A 74 10.49 -1.49 -8.26
N LYS A 75 10.89 -0.43 -7.55
CA LYS A 75 11.12 0.89 -8.10
C LYS A 75 12.59 1.23 -7.97
N GLU A 76 13.14 1.79 -9.04
CA GLU A 76 14.54 2.21 -9.10
C GLU A 76 14.62 3.70 -8.78
N PHE A 77 15.50 4.04 -7.84
CA PHE A 77 15.82 5.40 -7.44
C PHE A 77 17.32 5.61 -7.58
N LYS A 78 17.76 6.87 -7.54
CA LYS A 78 19.19 7.23 -7.63
C LYS A 78 20.07 6.46 -6.65
N ASP A 79 19.56 6.23 -5.44
CA ASP A 79 20.31 5.61 -4.33
C ASP A 79 20.04 4.10 -4.19
N GLY A 80 19.33 3.50 -5.14
CA GLY A 80 19.09 2.05 -5.19
C GLY A 80 17.65 1.67 -5.47
N LYS A 81 17.36 0.37 -5.32
CA LYS A 81 16.05 -0.21 -5.61
C LYS A 81 15.25 -0.42 -4.34
N VAL A 82 13.98 -0.05 -4.36
CA VAL A 82 13.05 -0.26 -3.25
C VAL A 82 11.86 -1.07 -3.73
N LYS A 83 11.50 -2.10 -2.95
CA LYS A 83 10.32 -2.91 -3.21
C LYS A 83 9.12 -2.35 -2.46
N TYR A 84 7.99 -2.31 -3.12
CA TYR A 84 6.70 -1.91 -2.58
C TYR A 84 5.69 -3.03 -2.76
N LEU A 85 4.81 -3.23 -1.79
CA LEU A 85 3.52 -3.85 -2.04
C LEU A 85 2.58 -2.75 -2.55
N GLU A 86 2.04 -2.95 -3.73
CA GLU A 86 1.08 -2.03 -4.34
C GLU A 86 -0.27 -2.71 -4.43
N LEU A 87 -1.31 -1.95 -4.09
CA LEU A 87 -2.69 -2.36 -4.24
C LEU A 87 -3.52 -1.25 -4.86
N ILE A 88 -4.58 -1.61 -5.58
CA ILE A 88 -5.54 -0.65 -6.14
C ILE A 88 -6.94 -1.04 -5.66
N ILE A 89 -7.63 -0.09 -5.05
CA ILE A 89 -9.05 -0.17 -4.75
C ILE A 89 -9.80 0.55 -5.88
N GLN A 90 -10.56 -0.20 -6.65
CA GLN A 90 -11.39 0.33 -7.73
C GLN A 90 -12.77 0.68 -7.19
N GLY A 91 -12.99 1.98 -6.96
CA GLY A 91 -14.28 2.54 -6.58
C GLY A 91 -15.22 2.74 -7.78
N GLN A 92 -16.33 3.43 -7.54
CA GLN A 92 -17.34 3.70 -8.57
C GLN A 92 -16.86 4.75 -9.59
N ASP A 93 -16.29 5.86 -9.10
CA ASP A 93 -15.92 7.01 -9.93
C ASP A 93 -14.39 7.21 -10.01
N ALA A 94 -13.65 6.67 -9.05
CA ALA A 94 -12.20 6.80 -8.92
C ALA A 94 -11.58 5.51 -8.40
N SER A 95 -10.28 5.35 -8.66
CA SER A 95 -9.47 4.27 -8.11
C SER A 95 -8.39 4.83 -7.20
N ASP A 96 -8.11 4.15 -6.09
CA ASP A 96 -7.07 4.52 -5.14
C ASP A 96 -5.94 3.50 -5.20
N MET A 97 -4.75 3.95 -5.59
CA MET A 97 -3.53 3.15 -5.54
C MET A 97 -2.75 3.44 -4.27
N ILE A 98 -2.45 2.42 -3.48
CA ILE A 98 -1.64 2.55 -2.27
C ILE A 98 -0.34 1.77 -2.43
N SER A 99 0.80 2.44 -2.19
CA SER A 99 2.12 1.81 -2.16
C SER A 99 2.66 1.73 -0.73
N PHE A 100 2.93 0.51 -0.25
CA PHE A 100 3.54 0.25 1.05
C PHE A 100 5.00 -0.18 0.85
N PRO A 101 5.99 0.49 1.48
CA PRO A 101 7.36 -0.01 1.49
C PRO A 101 7.40 -1.45 2.01
N LEU A 102 8.01 -2.35 1.26
CA LEU A 102 8.03 -3.77 1.60
C LEU A 102 8.92 -4.03 2.83
N PHE A 103 10.06 -3.36 2.87
CA PHE A 103 11.07 -3.47 3.91
C PHE A 103 11.33 -2.11 4.59
N LYS A 104 11.73 -2.17 5.86
CA LYS A 104 12.34 -1.05 6.58
C LYS A 104 13.81 -0.90 6.15
N PRO A 105 14.48 0.24 6.44
CA PRO A 105 15.90 0.43 6.12
C PRO A 105 16.84 -0.65 6.69
N ASN A 106 16.46 -1.27 7.80
CA ASN A 106 17.23 -2.33 8.44
C ASN A 106 17.00 -3.72 7.81
N GLY A 107 16.27 -3.82 6.68
CA GLY A 107 15.98 -5.06 5.96
C GLY A 107 14.82 -5.89 6.51
N THR A 108 14.25 -5.53 7.66
CA THR A 108 13.05 -6.22 8.21
C THR A 108 11.79 -5.85 7.44
N LEU A 109 10.77 -6.70 7.43
CA LEU A 109 9.47 -6.34 6.83
C LEU A 109 8.90 -5.09 7.51
N SER A 110 8.28 -4.21 6.73
CA SER A 110 7.58 -3.06 7.31
C SER A 110 6.36 -3.49 8.12
N ASP A 111 6.00 -2.71 9.13
CA ASP A 111 4.92 -3.08 10.07
C ASP A 111 3.56 -3.12 9.37
N TYR A 112 3.32 -2.23 8.39
CA TYR A 112 2.14 -2.28 7.52
C TYR A 112 2.07 -3.59 6.74
N ILE A 113 3.19 -4.07 6.21
CA ILE A 113 3.25 -5.33 5.46
C ILE A 113 3.00 -6.53 6.37
N LYS A 114 3.60 -6.53 7.56
CA LYS A 114 3.36 -7.57 8.57
C LYS A 114 1.86 -7.65 8.90
N ASN A 115 1.24 -6.49 9.15
CA ASN A 115 -0.18 -6.41 9.43
C ASN A 115 -1.05 -6.88 8.23
N LEU A 116 -0.77 -6.42 7.01
CA LEU A 116 -1.47 -6.86 5.79
C LEU A 116 -1.37 -8.37 5.58
N ALA A 117 -0.19 -8.98 5.79
CA ALA A 117 0.01 -10.42 5.67
C ALA A 117 -0.88 -11.22 6.64
N THR A 118 -1.25 -10.64 7.79
CA THR A 118 -2.20 -11.28 8.73
C THR A 118 -3.67 -11.07 8.35
N LEU A 119 -4.01 -10.07 7.54
CA LEU A 119 -5.38 -9.75 7.15
C LEU A 119 -5.79 -10.41 5.83
N LEU A 120 -4.91 -10.36 4.83
CA LEU A 120 -5.18 -10.85 3.48
C LEU A 120 -5.71 -12.30 3.43
N PRO A 121 -5.26 -13.26 4.27
CA PRO A 121 -5.79 -14.62 4.20
C PRO A 121 -7.30 -14.70 4.47
N ASN A 122 -7.86 -13.81 5.30
CA ASN A 122 -9.30 -13.74 5.56
C ASN A 122 -10.06 -12.76 4.65
N LEU A 123 -9.35 -12.05 3.76
CA LEU A 123 -9.98 -11.12 2.83
C LEU A 123 -10.71 -11.87 1.71
N ASP A 124 -12.03 -11.76 1.69
CA ASP A 124 -12.86 -12.08 0.53
C ASP A 124 -12.68 -11.04 -0.59
N PHE A 125 -12.00 -11.42 -1.67
CA PHE A 125 -11.72 -10.55 -2.83
C PHE A 125 -12.96 -10.22 -3.67
N SER A 126 -14.08 -10.92 -3.47
CA SER A 126 -15.33 -10.68 -4.20
C SER A 126 -16.17 -9.54 -3.62
N LYS A 127 -15.75 -8.96 -2.48
CA LYS A 127 -16.48 -7.91 -1.78
C LYS A 127 -15.80 -6.56 -1.95
N ARG A 128 -16.62 -5.51 -1.87
CA ARG A 128 -16.11 -4.14 -1.71
C ARG A 128 -15.42 -4.01 -0.36
N ILE A 129 -14.36 -3.21 -0.32
CA ILE A 129 -13.60 -2.89 0.88
C ILE A 129 -13.20 -1.42 0.87
N ASN A 130 -12.85 -0.91 2.05
CA ASN A 130 -11.97 0.26 2.16
C ASN A 130 -10.78 -0.06 3.07
N ILE A 131 -9.70 0.71 2.89
CA ILE A 131 -8.45 0.55 3.62
C ILE A 131 -8.20 1.77 4.49
N VAL A 132 -7.93 1.52 5.77
CA VAL A 132 -7.68 2.54 6.80
C VAL A 132 -6.31 2.28 7.43
N PRO A 133 -5.26 3.04 7.07
CA PRO A 133 -4.02 2.97 7.80
C PRO A 133 -4.15 3.65 9.17
N SER A 134 -3.25 3.27 10.08
CA SER A 134 -3.14 3.87 11.40
C SER A 134 -1.70 3.87 11.85
N ARG A 135 -1.34 4.90 12.61
CA ARG A 135 -0.07 4.99 13.32
C ARG A 135 -0.34 5.53 14.72
N LYS A 136 -0.07 4.73 15.74
CA LYS A 136 -0.27 5.13 17.15
C LYS A 136 0.93 4.74 17.97
N LYS A 137 1.23 5.50 19.03
CA LYS A 137 2.14 5.00 20.08
C LYS A 137 1.33 4.09 21.00
N ASN A 138 1.88 2.93 21.33
CA ASN A 138 1.31 2.10 22.39
C ASN A 138 1.70 2.62 23.77
N ASP A 139 1.16 1.97 24.82
CA ASP A 139 1.37 2.36 26.22
C ASP A 139 2.83 2.31 26.65
N ARG A 140 3.68 1.61 25.89
CA ARG A 140 5.13 1.50 26.10
C ARG A 140 5.93 2.52 25.29
N GLY A 141 5.25 3.42 24.56
CA GLY A 141 5.86 4.47 23.74
C GLY A 141 6.36 4.01 22.36
N TYR A 142 6.19 2.73 22.00
CA TYR A 142 6.56 2.23 20.68
C TYR A 142 5.50 2.61 19.65
N VAL A 143 5.97 2.96 18.45
CA VAL A 143 5.09 3.27 17.32
C VAL A 143 4.58 1.96 16.72
N GLU A 144 3.26 1.80 16.70
CA GLU A 144 2.54 0.75 16.00
C GLU A 144 1.96 1.32 14.71
N GLN A 145 2.28 0.66 13.60
CA GLN A 145 1.74 0.96 12.27
C GLN A 145 0.85 -0.21 11.86
N ASN A 146 -0.43 0.08 11.61
CA ASN A 146 -1.42 -0.93 11.28
C ASN A 146 -2.19 -0.51 10.03
N VAL A 147 -2.76 -1.51 9.34
CA VAL A 147 -3.79 -1.32 8.33
C VAL A 147 -5.06 -2.00 8.85
N PHE A 148 -6.21 -1.41 8.57
CA PHE A 148 -7.50 -2.06 8.73
C PHE A 148 -8.13 -2.17 7.35
N ILE A 149 -8.76 -3.32 7.09
CA ILE A 149 -9.56 -3.54 5.89
C ILE A 149 -11.00 -3.76 6.37
N ASN A 150 -11.91 -2.95 5.85
CA ASN A 150 -13.31 -2.97 6.28
C ASN A 150 -14.17 -3.44 5.11
N TYR A 151 -15.21 -4.21 5.40
CA TYR A 151 -16.34 -4.37 4.50
C TYR A 151 -17.32 -3.23 4.77
N PRO A 152 -17.55 -2.31 3.81
CA PRO A 152 -18.53 -1.26 3.98
C PRO A 152 -19.92 -1.89 4.09
N ASP A 153 -20.66 -1.48 5.12
CA ASP A 153 -22.04 -1.88 5.38
C ASP A 153 -22.90 -0.62 5.42
N GLU A 154 -24.08 -0.67 4.79
CA GLU A 154 -25.06 0.41 4.82
C GLU A 154 -25.64 0.62 6.22
N GLN A 155 -25.54 -0.38 7.11
CA GLN A 155 -26.04 -0.33 8.49
C GLN A 155 -25.00 0.11 9.54
N GLY A 156 -23.74 0.32 9.17
CA GLY A 156 -22.71 0.90 10.05
C GLY A 156 -22.12 -0.04 11.10
N ASP A 157 -22.35 -1.36 11.00
CA ASP A 157 -21.73 -2.34 11.88
C ASP A 157 -20.24 -2.53 11.57
N ALA A 158 -19.48 -2.86 12.62
CA ALA A 158 -18.03 -3.06 12.60
C ALA A 158 -17.61 -4.34 11.84
N ASN A 159 -17.66 -4.30 10.50
CA ASN A 159 -17.30 -5.43 9.64
C ASN A 159 -15.82 -5.39 9.21
N PHE A 160 -14.92 -5.42 10.19
CA PHE A 160 -13.48 -5.50 9.95
C PHE A 160 -13.06 -6.90 9.50
N VAL A 161 -12.16 -6.97 8.52
CA VAL A 161 -11.45 -8.22 8.19
C VAL A 161 -10.64 -8.64 9.41
N LYS A 162 -10.89 -9.85 9.91
CA LYS A 162 -10.20 -10.39 11.09
C LYS A 162 -8.81 -10.88 10.71
N PHE A 163 -7.86 -10.75 11.63
CA PHE A 163 -6.56 -11.39 11.50
C PHE A 163 -6.71 -12.92 11.38
N ALA A 164 -6.09 -13.51 10.37
CA ALA A 164 -6.02 -14.95 10.16
C ALA A 164 -4.92 -15.61 10.99
N HIS A 165 -3.83 -14.86 11.21
CA HIS A 165 -2.64 -15.30 11.91
C HIS A 165 -2.41 -14.41 13.13
N LEU A 166 -2.06 -15.02 14.27
CA LEU A 166 -1.90 -14.34 15.55
C LEU A 166 -0.46 -14.42 16.05
N TYR A 167 -0.03 -13.43 16.83
CA TYR A 167 1.24 -13.45 17.55
C TYR A 167 1.06 -14.10 18.94
N GLY A 168 2.13 -14.66 19.50
CA GLY A 168 2.19 -15.09 20.91
C GLY A 168 2.09 -16.60 21.11
N GLU A 169 1.87 -17.02 22.36
CA GLU A 169 1.95 -18.43 22.81
C GLU A 169 0.97 -19.38 22.09
N ASN A 170 -0.17 -18.85 21.65
CA ASN A 170 -1.17 -19.57 20.86
C ASN A 170 -1.25 -19.07 19.41
N GLY A 171 -0.28 -18.25 19.01
CA GLY A 171 -0.14 -17.70 17.67
C GLY A 171 0.66 -18.64 16.79
N ASP A 172 0.35 -18.63 15.50
CA ASP A 172 1.07 -19.40 14.49
C ASP A 172 2.23 -18.60 13.87
N ILE A 173 2.27 -17.29 14.10
CA ILE A 173 3.44 -16.46 13.80
C ILE A 173 4.54 -16.81 14.81
N PRO A 174 5.75 -17.21 14.36
CA PRO A 174 6.84 -17.57 15.27
C PRO A 174 7.16 -16.46 16.29
N PRO A 175 7.58 -16.76 17.52
CA PRO A 175 8.04 -15.73 18.44
C PRO A 175 9.33 -15.07 17.93
N ALA A 176 9.58 -13.84 18.36
CA ALA A 176 10.85 -13.18 18.10
C ALA A 176 11.94 -13.81 18.98
N GLU A 177 13.14 -13.99 18.43
CA GLU A 177 14.23 -14.64 19.13
C GLU A 177 15.08 -13.61 19.85
N LYS A 178 15.41 -13.85 21.12
CA LYS A 178 16.30 -12.97 21.87
C LYS A 178 17.74 -13.33 21.54
N VAL A 179 18.47 -12.41 20.93
CA VAL A 179 19.89 -12.55 20.56
C VAL A 179 20.73 -11.55 21.35
N GLU A 180 21.99 -11.91 21.62
CA GLU A 180 22.94 -11.02 22.28
C GLU A 180 23.45 -9.98 21.29
N GLY A 181 23.25 -8.70 21.60
CA GLY A 181 23.79 -7.59 20.81
C GLY A 181 25.28 -7.41 21.05
N LEU A 182 25.97 -6.82 20.07
CA LEU A 182 27.39 -6.43 20.18
C LEU A 182 27.68 -5.45 21.34
N ASP A 183 26.63 -4.82 21.87
CA ASP A 183 26.67 -3.92 23.02
C ASP A 183 26.28 -4.61 24.34
N ASP A 184 26.33 -5.95 24.39
CA ASP A 184 25.89 -6.82 25.50
C ASP A 184 24.43 -6.60 25.92
N LYS A 185 23.65 -5.93 25.07
CA LYS A 185 22.22 -5.71 25.28
C LYS A 185 21.41 -6.70 24.46
N PRO A 186 20.37 -7.30 25.03
CA PRO A 186 19.52 -8.21 24.28
C PRO A 186 18.81 -7.46 23.15
N LYS A 187 18.85 -8.04 21.96
CA LYS A 187 18.10 -7.61 20.78
C LYS A 187 17.08 -8.69 20.42
N TYR A 188 16.00 -8.28 19.78
CA TYR A 188 15.00 -9.19 19.25
C TYR A 188 15.24 -9.39 17.76
N ASP A 189 15.49 -10.63 17.36
CA ASP A 189 15.57 -11.06 15.97
C ASP A 189 14.17 -11.49 15.50
N PHE A 190 13.70 -10.81 14.46
CA PHE A 190 12.39 -11.02 13.85
C PHE A 190 12.47 -11.85 12.56
N THR A 191 13.64 -12.37 12.18
CA THR A 191 13.87 -13.03 10.88
C THR A 191 12.89 -14.17 10.61
N LYS A 192 12.60 -15.01 11.63
CA LYS A 192 11.62 -16.11 11.49
C LYS A 192 10.19 -15.60 11.28
N GLN A 193 9.80 -14.52 11.97
CA GLN A 193 8.51 -13.85 11.76
C GLN A 193 8.40 -13.28 10.36
N ASP A 194 9.43 -12.53 9.95
CA ASP A 194 9.46 -11.85 8.66
C ASP A 194 9.41 -12.87 7.52
N THR A 195 10.11 -13.99 7.66
CA THR A 195 10.10 -15.08 6.67
C THR A 195 8.72 -15.72 6.56
N PHE A 196 8.08 -16.02 7.70
CA PHE A 196 6.73 -16.58 7.75
C PHE A 196 5.72 -15.63 7.10
N LEU A 197 5.69 -14.37 7.52
CA LEU A 197 4.74 -13.36 7.02
C LEU A 197 4.98 -13.05 5.54
N TYR A 198 6.23 -13.00 5.09
CA TYR A 198 6.55 -12.79 3.68
C TYR A 198 6.09 -13.97 2.80
N LYS A 199 6.18 -15.20 3.32
CA LYS A 199 5.63 -16.38 2.64
C LYS A 199 4.11 -16.25 2.48
N ILE A 200 3.39 -15.95 3.56
CA ILE A 200 1.94 -15.74 3.53
C ILE A 200 1.57 -14.64 2.53
N LEU A 201 2.27 -13.49 2.55
CA LEU A 201 2.02 -12.40 1.61
C LEU A 201 2.10 -12.86 0.15
N LYS A 202 3.15 -13.61 -0.22
CA LYS A 202 3.30 -14.14 -1.58
C LYS A 202 2.19 -15.11 -1.95
N GLU A 203 1.79 -16.00 -1.03
CA GLU A 203 0.66 -16.90 -1.25
C GLU A 203 -0.63 -16.13 -1.51
N GLN A 204 -0.89 -15.04 -0.78
CA GLN A 204 -2.09 -14.22 -0.98
C GLN A 204 -2.05 -13.41 -2.29
N ILE A 205 -0.88 -12.99 -2.74
CA ILE A 205 -0.71 -12.37 -4.06
C ILE A 205 -1.05 -13.38 -5.17
N GLU A 206 -0.57 -14.62 -5.07
CA GLU A 206 -0.92 -15.67 -6.05
C GLU A 206 -2.42 -16.02 -5.99
N ARG A 207 -3.00 -16.16 -4.78
CA ARG A 207 -4.45 -16.35 -4.60
C ARG A 207 -5.27 -15.24 -5.28
N PHE A 208 -4.80 -13.99 -5.19
CA PHE A 208 -5.46 -12.87 -5.86
C PHE A 208 -5.38 -12.99 -7.39
N LYS A 209 -4.22 -13.38 -7.93
CA LYS A 209 -4.06 -13.61 -9.38
C LYS A 209 -4.98 -14.73 -9.88
N GLU A 210 -5.07 -15.83 -9.14
CA GLU A 210 -5.98 -16.94 -9.45
C GLU A 210 -7.44 -16.44 -9.46
N PHE A 211 -7.85 -15.70 -8.44
CA PHE A 211 -9.18 -15.09 -8.37
C PHE A 211 -9.47 -14.15 -9.56
N LYS A 212 -8.49 -13.35 -10.00
CA LYS A 212 -8.65 -12.51 -11.20
C LYS A 212 -8.72 -13.36 -12.46
N GLY A 213 -7.92 -14.41 -12.58
CA GLY A 213 -7.91 -15.32 -13.73
C GLY A 213 -9.20 -16.12 -13.89
N THR A 214 -9.77 -16.63 -12.79
CA THR A 214 -11.03 -17.40 -12.81
C THR A 214 -12.26 -16.55 -13.12
N ASN A 215 -12.24 -15.27 -12.78
CA ASN A 215 -13.30 -14.31 -13.11
C ASN A 215 -13.16 -13.69 -14.52
N SER A 216 -12.25 -14.21 -15.36
CA SER A 216 -11.92 -13.66 -16.68
C SER A 216 -12.15 -14.66 -17.85
N THR A 217 -13.25 -15.43 -17.92
CA THR A 217 -13.80 -16.00 -19.20
C THR A 217 -15.17 -16.67 -18.98
N PRO A 218 -16.12 -16.72 -19.96
CA PRO A 218 -15.96 -17.21 -21.36
C PRO A 218 -16.46 -16.18 -22.42
N GLU A 219 -15.75 -15.79 -23.48
CA GLU A 219 -15.48 -16.38 -24.82
C GLU A 219 -14.63 -15.28 -25.52
N ASP A 220 -13.51 -15.55 -26.19
CA ASP A 220 -13.50 -15.78 -27.64
C ASP A 220 -12.21 -16.49 -28.07
N THR A 221 -12.41 -17.58 -28.79
CA THR A 221 -11.43 -18.26 -29.64
C THR A 221 -11.09 -17.40 -30.86
N ASN A 222 -9.85 -16.95 -31.01
CA ASN A 222 -9.04 -17.15 -32.24
C ASN A 222 -7.70 -16.37 -32.21
N THR A 223 -6.62 -17.15 -32.21
CA THR A 223 -5.52 -17.14 -33.19
C THR A 223 -4.51 -15.97 -33.26
N ASN A 224 -3.25 -16.42 -33.20
CA ASN A 224 -2.00 -15.87 -33.72
C ASN A 224 -1.21 -14.84 -32.90
N SER A 225 -0.16 -15.40 -32.28
CA SER A 225 1.23 -14.98 -32.36
C SER A 225 1.49 -13.77 -33.27
N ASN A 226 1.85 -12.64 -32.68
CA ASN A 226 3.01 -11.90 -33.11
C ASN A 226 3.56 -11.08 -31.96
N SER A 227 4.83 -11.36 -31.65
CA SER A 227 5.72 -10.54 -30.85
C SER A 227 5.90 -9.19 -31.51
N GLU A 228 5.46 -8.11 -30.87
CA GLU A 228 6.02 -6.79 -31.10
C GLU A 228 6.18 -6.04 -29.78
N ASN A 229 7.43 -5.69 -29.56
CA ASN A 229 7.97 -4.90 -28.47
C ASN A 229 7.45 -3.46 -28.64
N GLN A 230 6.69 -2.95 -27.68
CA GLN A 230 6.43 -1.51 -27.59
C GLN A 230 6.66 -1.03 -26.16
N ASN A 231 7.85 -0.46 -25.99
CA ASN A 231 8.20 0.47 -24.91
C ASN A 231 7.22 1.65 -24.95
N GLY A 232 6.46 1.84 -23.88
CA GLY A 232 5.56 2.97 -23.69
C GLY A 232 5.75 3.55 -22.30
N ALA A 233 6.50 4.66 -22.25
CA ALA A 233 6.58 5.65 -21.18
C ALA A 233 6.83 5.14 -19.75
N ASP A 234 8.11 4.91 -19.44
CA ASP A 234 8.62 5.16 -18.08
C ASP A 234 8.45 6.66 -17.77
N GLU A 235 7.35 7.00 -17.10
CA GLU A 235 7.30 8.25 -16.36
C GLU A 235 8.25 8.14 -15.18
N ALA A 236 9.42 8.76 -15.33
CA ALA A 236 10.33 9.04 -14.24
C ALA A 236 9.55 9.76 -13.13
N LEU A 237 9.31 9.05 -12.02
CA LEU A 237 8.91 9.66 -10.77
C LEU A 237 9.98 10.69 -10.41
N ASN A 238 9.58 11.97 -10.35
CA ASN A 238 10.50 13.05 -9.96
C ASN A 238 11.17 12.71 -8.62
N ASP A 239 12.50 12.76 -8.63
CA ASP A 239 13.46 12.38 -7.57
C ASP A 239 13.38 13.20 -6.26
N ASP A 240 12.34 14.01 -6.06
CA ASP A 240 12.30 14.98 -4.96
C ASP A 240 11.44 14.56 -3.76
N ASP A 241 10.72 13.45 -3.86
CA ASP A 241 9.79 12.94 -2.83
C ASP A 241 10.44 11.93 -1.86
N HIS A 242 11.76 11.71 -1.93
CA HIS A 242 12.45 10.70 -1.10
C HIS A 242 12.50 11.04 0.39
N ASP A 243 12.31 12.32 0.75
CA ASP A 243 12.29 12.79 2.14
C ASP A 243 10.96 12.56 2.86
N ASP A 244 9.91 12.16 2.13
CA ASP A 244 8.58 11.88 2.65
C ASP A 244 8.35 10.41 3.04
N LEU A 245 9.36 9.55 2.87
CA LEU A 245 9.36 8.24 3.48
C LEU A 245 9.61 8.39 5.00
N PRO A 246 8.90 7.63 5.85
CA PRO A 246 9.16 7.61 7.29
C PRO A 246 10.48 6.88 7.55
N PHE A 247 11.58 7.60 7.33
CA PHE A 247 12.87 7.33 7.96
C PHE A 247 13.07 8.35 9.07
#